data_AF-R1FDJ2-F1
#
_entry.id   AF-R1FDJ2-F1
#
_cell.length_a   1.000
_cell.length_b   1.000
_cell.length_c   1.000
_cell.angle_alpha   90.00
_cell.angle_beta   90.00
_cell.angle_gamma   90.00
#
_symmetry.space_group_name_H-M   'P 1'
#
loop_
_entity.id
_entity.type
_entity.pdbx_description
1 polymer ?
#
loop_
_entity_poly.entity_id
_entity_poly.type
_entity_poly.pdbx_seq_one_letter_code
_entity_poly.pdbx_strand_id
1 'polypeptide(L)'
;ISNLGRLLHAKGDLDGAEELYREALDACRETLGGRHPHTLTSIANLGGLLQDKGDLDGAEELLREALDACRETLGGRHPLTLTSIANLGWLLQDKGDLDGAEELYREALVARRETLGGRHPDTLTSINLLGRLLHDKGDLDGAEELYREALDASRETLGGRHPDTLVSINNLSSLLHDKGDLDGAEELCREALDASRETLGGRHPSTLVSISNLGWLLRAKGDLDGAEELYREALDGCRETLGGRHHHTLLVEK
;
A
#
# COMPACT_ATOMS: atom_id res chain seq x y z
N ILE A 1 -17.14 -16.98 -10.80
CA ILE A 1 -16.62 -16.05 -11.84
C ILE A 1 -15.63 -15.07 -11.21
N SER A 2 -16.06 -14.19 -10.28
CA SER A 2 -15.19 -13.14 -9.71
C SER A 2 -13.94 -13.63 -8.96
N ASN A 3 -13.99 -14.78 -8.28
CA ASN A 3 -12.80 -15.35 -7.62
C ASN A 3 -11.78 -15.91 -8.61
N LEU A 4 -12.26 -16.46 -9.74
CA LEU A 4 -11.39 -16.94 -10.80
C LEU A 4 -10.77 -15.76 -11.55
N GLY A 5 -11.55 -14.70 -11.82
CA GLY A 5 -11.04 -13.44 -12.36
C GLY A 5 -9.92 -12.86 -11.50
N ARG A 6 -10.11 -12.79 -10.17
CA ARG A 6 -9.06 -12.35 -9.24
C ARG A 6 -7.80 -13.22 -9.28
N LEU A 7 -7.96 -14.53 -9.43
CA LEU A 7 -6.83 -15.45 -9.52
C LEU A 7 -6.06 -15.27 -10.84
N LEU A 8 -6.75 -15.12 -11.97
CA LEU A 8 -6.12 -14.87 -13.27
C LEU A 8 -5.41 -13.52 -13.26
N HIS A 9 -6.05 -12.50 -12.68
CA HIS A 9 -5.45 -11.19 -12.49
C HIS A 9 -4.14 -11.29 -11.69
N ALA A 10 -4.16 -11.96 -10.54
CA ALA A 10 -2.95 -12.16 -9.72
C ALA A 10 -1.85 -12.98 -10.43
N LYS A 11 -2.18 -13.75 -11.46
CA LYS A 11 -1.23 -14.49 -12.29
C LYS A 11 -0.70 -13.69 -13.48
N GLY A 12 -1.18 -12.46 -13.68
CA GLY A 12 -0.85 -11.62 -14.82
C GLY A 12 -1.58 -11.99 -16.12
N ASP A 13 -2.56 -12.90 -16.07
CA ASP A 13 -3.45 -13.18 -17.19
C ASP A 13 -4.57 -12.14 -17.21
N LEU A 14 -4.23 -10.94 -17.70
CA LEU A 14 -5.11 -9.78 -17.68
C LEU A 14 -6.26 -9.93 -18.68
N ASP A 15 -6.04 -10.57 -19.82
CA ASP A 15 -7.09 -10.83 -20.82
C ASP A 15 -8.13 -11.81 -20.29
N GLY A 16 -7.69 -12.94 -19.71
CA GLY A 16 -8.60 -13.92 -19.11
C GLY A 16 -9.34 -13.36 -17.88
N ALA A 17 -8.69 -12.51 -17.09
CA ALA A 17 -9.35 -11.80 -15.99
C ALA A 17 -10.44 -10.84 -16.49
N GLU A 18 -10.21 -10.16 -17.61
CA GLU A 18 -11.13 -9.17 -18.18
C GLU A 18 -12.41 -9.81 -18.69
N GLU A 19 -12.30 -10.93 -19.40
CA GLU A 19 -13.46 -11.70 -19.86
C GLU A 19 -14.35 -12.09 -18.68
N LEU A 20 -13.75 -12.63 -17.60
CA LEU A 20 -14.50 -13.05 -16.42
C LEU A 20 -15.08 -11.87 -15.64
N TYR A 21 -14.38 -10.73 -15.55
CA TYR A 21 -14.93 -9.55 -14.87
C TYR A 21 -16.08 -8.91 -15.64
N ARG A 22 -16.01 -8.87 -16.98
CA ARG A 22 -17.14 -8.42 -17.81
C ARG A 22 -18.33 -9.35 -17.67
N GLU A 23 -18.12 -10.67 -17.75
CA GLU A 23 -19.19 -11.66 -17.55
C GLU A 23 -19.83 -11.52 -16.16
N ALA A 24 -19.01 -11.36 -15.11
CA ALA A 24 -19.52 -11.14 -13.76
C ALA A 24 -20.32 -9.84 -13.63
N LEU A 25 -19.83 -8.75 -14.25
CA LEU A 25 -20.51 -7.45 -14.22
C LEU A 25 -21.86 -7.52 -14.92
N ASP A 26 -21.94 -8.14 -16.10
CA ASP A 26 -23.17 -8.30 -16.86
C ASP A 26 -24.19 -9.15 -16.08
N ALA A 27 -23.75 -10.28 -15.52
CA ALA A 27 -24.59 -11.12 -14.68
C ALA A 27 -25.11 -10.39 -13.44
N CYS A 28 -24.27 -9.60 -12.76
CA CYS A 28 -24.70 -8.79 -11.62
C CYS A 28 -25.68 -7.69 -12.02
N ARG A 29 -25.46 -7.01 -13.15
CA ARG A 29 -26.38 -5.98 -13.66
C ARG A 29 -27.75 -6.56 -14.00
N GLU A 30 -27.80 -7.74 -14.62
CA GLU A 30 -29.06 -8.41 -14.97
C GLU A 30 -29.81 -8.91 -13.73
N THR A 31 -29.11 -9.52 -12.78
CA THR A 31 -29.75 -10.20 -11.64
C THR A 31 -30.03 -9.30 -10.44
N LEU A 32 -29.15 -8.35 -10.16
CA LEU A 32 -29.19 -7.50 -8.96
C LEU A 32 -29.45 -6.02 -9.28
N GLY A 33 -29.30 -5.62 -10.54
CA GLY A 33 -29.40 -4.23 -10.98
C GLY A 33 -28.07 -3.47 -10.85
N GLY A 34 -27.98 -2.33 -11.55
CA GLY A 34 -26.77 -1.51 -11.65
C GLY A 34 -26.27 -0.92 -10.32
N ARG A 35 -27.15 -0.75 -9.35
CA ARG A 35 -26.88 -0.07 -8.08
C ARG A 35 -26.64 -0.99 -6.89
N HIS A 36 -26.69 -2.30 -7.10
CA HIS A 36 -26.49 -3.26 -6.02
C HIS A 36 -25.01 -3.32 -5.61
N PRO A 37 -24.66 -3.42 -4.31
CA PRO A 37 -23.27 -3.44 -3.84
C PRO A 37 -22.34 -4.43 -4.54
N HIS A 38 -22.84 -5.63 -4.89
CA HIS A 38 -22.07 -6.61 -5.66
C HIS A 38 -21.81 -6.18 -7.12
N THR A 39 -22.75 -5.47 -7.74
CA THR A 39 -22.54 -4.87 -9.06
C THR A 39 -21.47 -3.80 -8.97
N LEU A 40 -21.55 -2.91 -7.98
CA LEU A 40 -20.56 -1.84 -7.75
C LEU A 40 -19.15 -2.40 -7.47
N THR A 41 -19.07 -3.47 -6.68
CA THR A 41 -17.80 -4.20 -6.46
C THR A 41 -17.26 -4.79 -7.76
N SER A 42 -18.13 -5.31 -8.63
CA SER A 42 -17.72 -5.88 -9.93
C SER A 42 -17.23 -4.79 -10.89
N ILE A 43 -17.88 -3.62 -10.91
CA ILE A 43 -17.41 -2.43 -11.64
C ILE A 43 -16.01 -2.04 -11.15
N ALA A 44 -15.81 -1.94 -9.83
CA ALA A 44 -14.52 -1.58 -9.24
C ALA A 44 -13.40 -2.57 -9.59
N ASN A 45 -13.71 -3.88 -9.60
CA ASN A 45 -12.73 -4.90 -10.00
C ASN A 45 -12.34 -4.80 -11.48
N LEU A 46 -13.30 -4.51 -12.36
CA LEU A 46 -13.00 -4.30 -13.78
C LEU A 46 -12.21 -2.99 -13.98
N GLY A 47 -12.56 -1.92 -13.27
CA GLY A 47 -11.80 -0.67 -13.30
C GLY A 47 -10.34 -0.84 -12.87
N GLY A 48 -10.08 -1.55 -11.76
CA GLY A 48 -8.72 -1.87 -11.34
C GLY A 48 -7.95 -2.72 -12.35
N LEU A 49 -8.61 -3.69 -13.01
CA LEU A 49 -7.97 -4.46 -14.06
C LEU A 49 -7.60 -3.60 -15.28
N LEU A 50 -8.49 -2.69 -15.70
CA LEU A 50 -8.20 -1.78 -16.81
C LEU A 50 -7.02 -0.86 -16.49
N GLN A 51 -6.94 -0.38 -15.24
CA GLN A 51 -5.78 0.36 -14.75
C GLN A 51 -4.49 -0.45 -14.89
N ASP A 52 -4.49 -1.72 -14.45
CA ASP A 52 -3.32 -2.59 -14.56
C ASP A 52 -2.94 -2.93 -16.03
N LYS A 53 -3.89 -2.83 -16.96
CA LYS A 53 -3.64 -2.93 -18.42
C LYS A 53 -3.17 -1.61 -19.04
N GLY A 54 -3.19 -0.51 -18.29
CA GLY A 54 -2.85 0.83 -18.77
C GLY A 54 -4.00 1.57 -19.47
N ASP A 55 -5.22 1.01 -19.48
CA ASP A 55 -6.42 1.71 -19.95
C ASP A 55 -6.99 2.60 -18.82
N LEU A 56 -6.28 3.70 -18.56
CA LEU A 56 -6.59 4.60 -17.46
C LEU A 56 -7.89 5.41 -17.68
N ASP A 57 -8.30 5.62 -18.94
CA ASP A 57 -9.55 6.32 -19.25
C ASP A 57 -10.76 5.41 -19.04
N GLY A 58 -10.70 4.16 -19.51
CA GLY A 58 -11.75 3.17 -19.26
C GLY A 58 -11.87 2.82 -17.76
N ALA A 59 -10.74 2.74 -17.05
CA ALA A 59 -10.74 2.59 -15.60
C ALA A 59 -11.44 3.75 -14.88
N GLU A 60 -11.20 5.00 -15.33
CA GLU A 60 -11.76 6.18 -14.68
C GLU A 60 -13.27 6.25 -14.83
N GLU A 61 -13.79 5.97 -16.02
CA GLU A 61 -15.22 5.93 -16.28
C GLU A 61 -15.93 4.96 -15.33
N LEU A 62 -15.40 3.73 -15.21
CA LEU A 62 -15.96 2.70 -14.34
C LEU A 62 -15.84 3.06 -12.85
N LEU A 63 -14.69 3.55 -12.40
CA LEU A 63 -14.49 3.87 -10.98
C LEU A 63 -15.31 5.09 -10.55
N ARG A 64 -15.51 6.09 -11.42
CA ARG A 64 -16.44 7.19 -11.18
C ARG A 64 -17.89 6.70 -11.12
N GLU A 65 -18.34 5.86 -12.07
CA GLU A 65 -19.67 5.24 -12.04
C GLU A 65 -19.92 4.53 -10.70
N ALA A 66 -18.97 3.70 -10.28
CA ALA A 66 -19.06 2.95 -9.02
C ALA A 66 -19.11 3.86 -7.80
N LEU A 67 -18.27 4.91 -7.76
CA LEU A 67 -18.21 5.86 -6.65
C LEU A 67 -19.53 6.64 -6.51
N ASP A 68 -20.04 7.20 -7.61
CA ASP A 68 -21.27 7.98 -7.61
C ASP A 68 -22.46 7.12 -7.17
N ALA A 69 -22.55 5.89 -7.68
CA ALA A 69 -23.58 4.96 -7.26
C ALA A 69 -23.44 4.55 -5.78
N CYS A 70 -22.22 4.35 -5.27
CA CYS A 70 -21.99 4.07 -3.85
C CYS A 70 -22.45 5.24 -2.97
N ARG A 71 -22.11 6.49 -3.35
CA ARG A 71 -22.52 7.69 -2.61
C ARG A 71 -24.03 7.83 -2.56
N GLU A 72 -24.73 7.60 -3.67
CA GLU A 72 -26.18 7.73 -3.74
C GLU A 72 -26.91 6.63 -2.95
N THR A 73 -26.41 5.39 -3.00
CA THR A 73 -27.14 4.22 -2.48
C THR A 73 -26.76 3.83 -1.06
N LEU A 74 -25.49 4.02 -0.69
CA LEU A 74 -24.93 3.59 0.60
C LEU A 74 -24.52 4.77 1.48
N GLY A 75 -24.39 5.97 0.90
CA GLY A 75 -23.92 7.17 1.57
C GLY A 75 -22.39 7.29 1.61
N GLY A 76 -21.89 8.51 1.84
CA GLY A 76 -20.46 8.85 1.78
C GLY A 76 -19.58 8.14 2.83
N ARG A 77 -20.16 7.66 3.93
CA ARG A 77 -19.42 7.04 5.05
C ARG A 77 -19.41 5.50 5.00
N HIS A 78 -20.10 4.90 4.04
CA HIS A 78 -20.17 3.45 3.95
C HIS A 78 -18.81 2.86 3.53
N PRO A 79 -18.35 1.72 4.11
CA PRO A 79 -17.05 1.14 3.79
C PRO A 79 -16.80 0.91 2.30
N LEU A 80 -17.83 0.50 1.55
CA LEU A 80 -17.74 0.34 0.10
C LEU A 80 -17.50 1.69 -0.61
N THR A 81 -18.18 2.76 -0.20
CA THR A 81 -17.96 4.10 -0.74
C THR A 81 -16.53 4.56 -0.48
N LEU A 82 -16.02 4.37 0.74
CA LEU A 82 -14.64 4.74 1.11
C LEU A 82 -13.60 3.93 0.35
N THR A 83 -13.91 2.66 0.03
CA THR A 83 -13.05 1.83 -0.82
C THR A 83 -13.06 2.33 -2.26
N SER A 84 -14.22 2.69 -2.81
CA SER A 84 -14.32 3.28 -4.16
C SER A 84 -13.59 4.61 -4.27
N ILE A 85 -13.64 5.45 -3.23
CA ILE A 85 -12.86 6.70 -3.16
C ILE A 85 -11.36 6.39 -3.24
N ALA A 86 -10.87 5.41 -2.47
CA ALA A 86 -9.46 5.03 -2.49
C ALA A 86 -9.02 4.49 -3.85
N ASN A 87 -9.84 3.66 -4.50
CA ASN A 87 -9.53 3.12 -5.83
C ASN A 87 -9.45 4.24 -6.90
N LEU A 88 -10.41 5.17 -6.89
CA LEU A 88 -10.36 6.31 -7.82
C LEU A 88 -9.17 7.23 -7.52
N GLY A 89 -8.86 7.47 -6.24
CA GLY A 89 -7.69 8.24 -5.85
C GLY A 89 -6.38 7.63 -6.36
N TRP A 90 -6.25 6.30 -6.28
CA TRP A 90 -5.08 5.61 -6.82
C TRP A 90 -4.99 5.72 -8.34
N LEU A 91 -6.11 5.54 -9.04
CA LEU A 91 -6.14 5.73 -10.49
C LEU A 91 -5.72 7.16 -10.90
N LEU A 92 -6.23 8.19 -10.19
CA LEU A 92 -5.87 9.57 -10.47
C LEU A 92 -4.38 9.83 -10.23
N GLN A 93 -3.80 9.22 -9.19
CA GLN A 93 -2.36 9.26 -8.95
C GLN A 93 -1.57 8.64 -10.11
N ASP A 94 -2.00 7.49 -10.63
CA ASP A 94 -1.36 6.85 -11.80
C ASP A 94 -1.50 7.69 -13.09
N LYS A 95 -2.57 8.48 -13.21
CA LYS A 95 -2.74 9.48 -14.28
C LYS A 95 -1.93 10.76 -14.07
N GLY A 96 -1.34 10.95 -12.89
CA GLY A 96 -0.62 12.16 -12.50
C GLY A 96 -1.52 13.30 -12.00
N ASP A 97 -2.81 13.07 -11.81
CA ASP A 97 -3.73 14.02 -11.17
C ASP A 97 -3.61 13.89 -9.63
N LEU A 98 -2.49 14.41 -9.11
CA LEU A 98 -2.17 14.32 -7.69
C LEU A 98 -3.08 15.21 -6.83
N ASP A 99 -3.64 16.28 -7.37
CA ASP A 99 -4.58 17.15 -6.64
C ASP A 99 -5.93 16.45 -6.48
N GLY A 100 -6.48 15.86 -7.55
CA GLY A 100 -7.72 15.08 -7.48
C GLY A 100 -7.60 13.86 -6.57
N ALA A 101 -6.46 13.16 -6.60
CA ALA A 101 -6.17 12.07 -5.68
C ALA A 101 -6.16 12.52 -4.20
N GLU A 102 -5.59 13.71 -3.93
CA GLU A 102 -5.46 14.26 -2.57
C GLU A 102 -6.81 14.61 -1.97
N GLU A 103 -7.70 15.22 -2.76
CA GLU A 103 -9.07 15.52 -2.34
C GLU A 103 -9.81 14.24 -1.93
N LEU A 104 -9.73 13.19 -2.75
CA LEU A 104 -10.35 11.90 -2.49
C LEU A 104 -9.77 11.21 -1.24
N TYR A 105 -8.45 11.14 -1.11
CA TYR A 105 -7.83 10.51 0.06
C TYR A 105 -8.13 11.27 1.36
N ARG A 106 -8.18 12.61 1.34
CA ARG A 106 -8.61 13.40 2.50
C ARG A 106 -10.06 13.15 2.87
N GLU A 107 -10.97 13.10 1.88
CA GLU A 107 -12.37 12.76 2.11
C GLU A 107 -12.49 11.40 2.80
N ALA A 108 -11.82 10.37 2.28
CA ALA A 108 -11.83 9.03 2.86
C ALA A 108 -11.25 9.02 4.28
N LEU A 109 -10.13 9.71 4.51
CA LEU A 109 -9.48 9.79 5.81
C LEU A 109 -10.39 10.43 6.87
N VAL A 110 -11.01 11.57 6.55
CA VAL A 110 -11.94 12.26 7.46
C VAL A 110 -13.11 11.33 7.81
N ALA A 111 -13.73 10.71 6.81
CA ALA A 111 -14.86 9.80 7.04
C ALA A 111 -14.47 8.57 7.88
N ARG A 112 -13.29 7.97 7.65
CA ARG A 112 -12.80 6.83 8.45
C ARG A 112 -12.46 7.22 9.88
N ARG A 113 -11.84 8.39 10.10
CA ARG A 113 -11.59 8.93 11.45
C ARG A 113 -12.89 9.11 12.23
N GLU A 114 -13.91 9.68 11.61
CA GLU A 114 -15.20 9.92 12.27
C GLU A 114 -15.98 8.63 12.56
N THR A 115 -15.85 7.60 11.73
CA THR A 115 -16.66 6.37 11.84
C THR A 115 -15.97 5.25 12.61
N LEU A 116 -14.66 5.09 12.43
CA LEU A 116 -13.87 3.97 12.96
C LEU A 116 -12.87 4.43 14.04
N GLY A 117 -12.60 5.73 14.12
CA GLY A 117 -11.57 6.31 14.98
C GLY A 117 -10.19 6.34 14.33
N GLY A 118 -9.28 7.14 14.90
CA GLY A 118 -7.93 7.37 14.36
C GLY A 118 -7.03 6.13 14.32
N ARG A 119 -7.32 5.12 15.13
CA ARG A 119 -6.45 3.93 15.31
C ARG A 119 -6.95 2.68 14.58
N HIS A 120 -8.07 2.77 13.87
CA HIS A 120 -8.59 1.62 13.14
C HIS A 120 -7.69 1.30 11.93
N PRO A 121 -7.43 0.02 11.61
CA PRO A 121 -6.57 -0.36 10.48
C PRO A 121 -6.92 0.32 9.14
N ASP A 122 -8.21 0.44 8.82
CA ASP A 122 -8.66 1.15 7.62
C ASP A 122 -8.32 2.65 7.65
N THR A 123 -8.39 3.28 8.83
CA THR A 123 -7.99 4.69 9.02
C THR A 123 -6.48 4.83 8.82
N LEU A 124 -5.68 3.92 9.40
CA LEU A 124 -4.22 3.90 9.23
C LEU A 124 -3.82 3.67 7.76
N THR A 125 -4.57 2.83 7.05
CA THR A 125 -4.40 2.63 5.61
C THR A 125 -4.63 3.95 4.84
N SER A 126 -5.69 4.70 5.16
CA SER A 126 -5.93 6.01 4.55
C SER A 126 -4.85 7.05 4.89
N ILE A 127 -4.34 7.05 6.12
CA ILE A 127 -3.23 7.93 6.53
C ILE A 127 -1.99 7.62 5.69
N ASN A 128 -1.65 6.34 5.53
CA ASN A 128 -0.51 5.92 4.72
C ASN A 128 -0.68 6.27 3.23
N LEU A 129 -1.87 6.10 2.65
CA LEU A 129 -2.14 6.48 1.26
C LEU A 129 -1.97 7.98 1.02
N LEU A 130 -2.53 8.80 1.92
CA LEU A 130 -2.39 10.25 1.84
C LEU A 130 -0.94 10.68 2.08
N GLY A 131 -0.25 10.08 3.06
CA GLY A 131 1.17 10.36 3.34
C GLY A 131 2.06 10.05 2.13
N ARG A 132 1.82 8.93 1.44
CA ARG A 132 2.53 8.57 0.21
C ARG A 132 2.26 9.56 -0.90
N LEU A 133 1.01 9.98 -1.09
CA LEU A 133 0.68 10.98 -2.09
C LEU A 133 1.38 12.31 -1.81
N LEU A 134 1.37 12.79 -0.57
CA LEU A 134 2.06 14.03 -0.19
C LEU A 134 3.58 13.92 -0.40
N HIS A 135 4.16 12.76 -0.08
CA HIS A 135 5.56 12.45 -0.35
C HIS A 135 5.87 12.51 -1.85
N ASP A 136 5.04 11.88 -2.70
CA ASP A 136 5.17 11.92 -4.16
C ASP A 136 5.02 13.35 -4.73
N LYS A 137 4.22 14.20 -4.08
CA LYS A 137 4.07 15.63 -4.41
C LYS A 137 5.24 16.51 -3.91
N GLY A 138 6.12 15.97 -3.08
CA GLY A 138 7.20 16.72 -2.43
C GLY A 138 6.77 17.53 -1.20
N ASP A 139 5.53 17.36 -0.71
CA ASP A 139 5.11 17.90 0.59
C ASP A 139 5.60 16.97 1.71
N LEU A 140 6.91 17.05 1.96
CA LEU A 140 7.59 16.17 2.91
C LEU A 140 7.17 16.45 4.35
N ASP A 141 6.80 17.68 4.70
CA ASP A 141 6.32 18.02 6.05
C ASP A 141 4.93 17.42 6.31
N GLY A 142 3.99 17.58 5.37
CA GLY A 142 2.66 16.98 5.48
C GLY A 142 2.68 15.45 5.48
N ALA A 143 3.57 14.84 4.69
CA ALA A 143 3.78 13.40 4.71
C ALA A 143 4.32 12.91 6.07
N GLU A 144 5.24 13.66 6.68
CA GLU A 144 5.88 13.30 7.95
C GLU A 144 4.88 13.29 9.10
N GLU A 145 4.01 14.29 9.16
CA GLU A 145 2.93 14.35 10.15
C GLU A 145 2.04 13.11 10.07
N LEU A 146 1.63 12.72 8.86
CA LEU A 146 0.79 11.54 8.64
C LEU A 146 1.52 10.24 8.97
N TYR A 147 2.76 10.05 8.52
CA TYR A 147 3.50 8.82 8.81
C TYR A 147 3.84 8.67 10.29
N ARG A 148 4.13 9.77 11.01
CA ARG A 148 4.26 9.72 12.47
C ARG A 148 2.96 9.32 13.15
N GLU A 149 1.83 9.91 12.74
CA GLU A 149 0.53 9.52 13.28
C GLU A 149 0.24 8.03 13.07
N ALA A 150 0.47 7.52 11.85
CA ALA A 150 0.28 6.11 11.53
C ALA A 150 1.18 5.20 12.37
N LEU A 151 2.45 5.58 12.53
CA LEU A 151 3.43 4.82 13.30
C LEU A 151 3.05 4.78 14.79
N ASP A 152 2.73 5.92 15.38
CA ASP A 152 2.37 6.00 16.80
C ASP A 152 1.10 5.20 17.10
N ALA A 153 0.09 5.32 16.25
CA ALA A 153 -1.15 4.55 16.39
C ALA A 153 -0.93 3.03 16.21
N SER A 154 -0.10 2.63 15.24
CA SER A 154 0.24 1.22 15.01
C SER A 154 1.04 0.63 16.16
N ARG A 155 2.02 1.37 16.71
CA ARG A 155 2.78 0.96 17.91
C ARG A 155 1.88 0.74 19.11
N GLU A 156 0.94 1.65 19.36
CA GLU A 156 0.07 1.56 20.54
C GLU A 156 -0.95 0.42 20.43
N THR A 157 -1.46 0.14 19.22
CA THR A 157 -2.55 -0.82 19.04
C THR A 157 -2.08 -2.23 18.67
N LEU A 158 -1.06 -2.33 17.82
CA LEU A 158 -0.57 -3.59 17.28
C LEU A 158 0.79 -4.00 17.87
N GLY A 159 1.48 -3.05 18.51
CA GLY A 159 2.83 -3.22 19.03
C GLY A 159 3.90 -2.91 17.97
N GLY A 160 5.13 -2.68 18.42
CA GLY A 160 6.29 -2.35 17.57
C GLY A 160 6.67 -3.42 16.53
N ARG A 161 6.09 -4.62 16.64
CA ARG A 161 6.50 -5.81 15.89
C ARG A 161 5.49 -6.24 14.83
N HIS A 162 4.32 -5.61 14.81
CA HIS A 162 3.28 -5.95 13.85
C HIS A 162 3.70 -5.54 12.43
N PRO A 163 3.40 -6.32 11.38
CA PRO A 163 3.73 -5.97 10.01
C PRO A 163 3.33 -4.54 9.62
N ASP A 164 2.14 -4.09 10.00
CA ASP A 164 1.67 -2.72 9.70
C ASP A 164 2.50 -1.63 10.41
N THR A 165 3.00 -1.92 11.62
CA THR A 165 3.93 -1.02 12.32
C THR A 165 5.26 -0.96 11.59
N LEU A 166 5.78 -2.09 11.11
CA LEU A 166 7.02 -2.14 10.32
C LEU A 166 6.88 -1.42 8.98
N VAL A 167 5.72 -1.51 8.33
CA VAL A 167 5.41 -0.74 7.11
C VAL A 167 5.44 0.77 7.42
N SER A 168 4.83 1.19 8.53
CA SER A 168 4.83 2.60 8.95
C SER A 168 6.24 3.11 9.28
N ILE A 169 7.08 2.26 9.92
CA ILE A 169 8.51 2.55 10.13
C ILE A 169 9.24 2.76 8.81
N ASN A 170 9.05 1.86 7.84
CA ASN A 170 9.72 1.96 6.54
C ASN A 170 9.31 3.24 5.79
N ASN A 171 8.03 3.59 5.79
CA ASN A 171 7.53 4.80 5.14
C ASN A 171 8.14 6.06 5.77
N LEU A 172 8.14 6.15 7.11
CA LEU A 172 8.73 7.30 7.81
C LEU A 172 10.25 7.36 7.64
N SER A 173 10.96 6.24 7.69
CA SER A 173 12.41 6.19 7.49
C SER A 173 12.80 6.63 6.07
N SER A 174 12.08 6.15 5.04
CA SER A 174 12.29 6.60 3.66
C SER A 174 12.06 8.11 3.51
N LEU A 175 11.02 8.63 4.14
CA LEU A 175 10.73 10.07 4.11
C LEU A 175 11.85 10.88 4.80
N LEU A 176 12.31 10.45 5.98
CA LEU A 176 13.40 11.12 6.70
C LEU A 176 14.70 11.09 5.89
N HIS A 177 15.00 9.99 5.20
CA HIS A 177 16.10 9.92 4.24
C HIS A 177 15.97 11.00 3.17
N ASP A 178 14.80 11.15 2.56
CA ASP A 178 14.58 12.14 1.49
C ASP A 178 14.64 13.58 2.00
N LYS A 179 14.32 13.80 3.29
CA LYS A 179 14.56 15.08 3.99
C LYS A 179 16.03 15.30 4.38
N GLY A 180 16.88 14.29 4.26
CA GLY A 180 18.29 14.31 4.68
C GLY A 180 18.51 14.04 6.17
N ASP A 181 17.47 13.69 6.93
CA ASP A 181 17.59 13.26 8.33
C ASP A 181 17.96 11.77 8.40
N LEU A 182 19.21 11.49 8.06
CA LEU A 182 19.74 10.12 8.04
C LEU A 182 19.91 9.53 9.44
N ASP A 183 20.00 10.36 10.49
CA ASP A 183 20.08 9.89 11.88
C ASP A 183 18.72 9.39 12.36
N GLY A 184 17.65 10.17 12.15
CA GLY A 184 16.29 9.75 12.50
C GLY A 184 15.81 8.54 11.70
N ALA A 185 16.16 8.46 10.41
CA ALA A 185 15.88 7.29 9.59
C ALA A 185 16.56 6.01 10.14
N GLU A 186 17.77 6.14 10.71
CA GLU A 186 18.58 5.02 11.19
C GLU A 186 18.07 4.47 12.51
N GLU A 187 17.66 5.37 13.41
CA GLU A 187 17.00 5.00 14.67
C GLU A 187 15.77 4.12 14.39
N LEU A 188 14.93 4.55 13.44
CA LEU A 188 13.74 3.81 13.03
C LEU A 188 14.06 2.46 12.39
N CYS A 189 15.03 2.40 11.47
CA CYS A 189 15.44 1.14 10.85
C CYS A 189 16.02 0.14 11.86
N ARG A 190 16.80 0.61 12.84
CA ARG A 190 17.33 -0.23 13.92
C ARG A 190 16.22 -0.79 14.80
N GLU A 191 15.25 0.04 15.18
CA GLU A 191 14.09 -0.41 15.95
C GLU A 191 13.34 -1.55 15.23
N ALA A 192 13.04 -1.38 13.94
CA ALA A 192 12.37 -2.41 13.14
C ALA A 192 13.21 -3.70 13.03
N LEU A 193 14.53 -3.57 12.88
CA LEU A 193 15.45 -4.71 12.82
C LEU A 193 15.47 -5.48 14.14
N ASP A 194 15.60 -4.79 15.28
CA ASP A 194 15.63 -5.43 16.60
C ASP A 194 14.30 -6.13 16.90
N ALA A 195 13.18 -5.46 16.62
CA ALA A 195 11.83 -6.00 16.76
C ALA A 195 11.61 -7.28 15.94
N SER A 196 12.04 -7.28 14.67
CA SER A 196 11.88 -8.42 13.76
C SER A 196 12.82 -9.58 14.12
N ARG A 197 14.07 -9.30 14.51
CA ARG A 197 15.02 -10.32 15.00
C ARG A 197 14.51 -11.04 16.25
N GLU A 198 13.99 -10.30 17.23
CA GLU A 198 13.50 -10.89 18.49
C GLU A 198 12.33 -11.86 18.27
N THR A 199 11.46 -11.58 17.29
CA THR A 199 10.20 -12.33 17.12
C THR A 199 10.16 -13.34 16.01
N LEU A 200 10.70 -12.98 14.85
CA LEU A 200 10.67 -13.81 13.66
C LEU A 200 11.99 -14.59 13.50
N GLY A 201 13.03 -14.16 14.22
CA GLY A 201 14.40 -14.65 14.06
C GLY A 201 15.14 -13.95 12.92
N GLY A 202 16.47 -14.05 12.94
CA GLY A 202 17.34 -13.37 11.97
C GLY A 202 17.19 -13.81 10.52
N ARG A 203 16.59 -14.99 10.27
CA ARG A 203 16.46 -15.57 8.92
C ARG A 203 15.09 -15.33 8.27
N HIS A 204 14.13 -14.75 8.99
CA HIS A 204 12.78 -14.55 8.44
C HIS A 204 12.80 -13.48 7.32
N PRO A 205 12.04 -13.65 6.22
CA PRO A 205 12.03 -12.69 5.11
C PRO A 205 11.84 -11.23 5.52
N SER A 206 10.90 -10.94 6.43
CA SER A 206 10.70 -9.57 6.94
C SER A 206 11.93 -9.02 7.69
N THR A 207 12.63 -9.85 8.46
CA THR A 207 13.88 -9.44 9.13
C THR A 207 14.96 -9.12 8.10
N LEU A 208 15.07 -9.92 7.04
CA LEU A 208 16.05 -9.71 5.96
C LEU A 208 15.77 -8.41 5.17
N VAL A 209 14.50 -8.04 5.01
CA VAL A 209 14.10 -6.73 4.45
C VAL A 209 14.55 -5.60 5.38
N SER A 210 14.31 -5.70 6.69
CA SER A 210 14.76 -4.69 7.66
C SER A 210 16.29 -4.54 7.68
N ILE A 211 17.04 -5.64 7.59
CA ILE A 211 18.51 -5.63 7.45
C ILE A 211 18.93 -4.86 6.20
N SER A 212 18.27 -5.14 5.07
CA SER A 212 18.59 -4.49 3.78
C SER A 212 18.30 -2.99 3.81
N ASN A 213 17.19 -2.58 4.44
CA ASN A 213 16.84 -1.17 4.60
C ASN A 213 17.87 -0.42 5.44
N LEU A 214 18.32 -1.01 6.56
CA LEU A 214 19.37 -0.42 7.38
C LEU A 214 20.71 -0.35 6.63
N GLY A 215 21.08 -1.39 5.88
CA GLY A 215 22.30 -1.38 5.05
C GLY A 215 22.28 -0.29 3.99
N TRP A 216 21.13 -0.08 3.35
CA TRP A 216 20.93 1.02 2.39
C TRP A 216 21.12 2.39 3.03
N LEU A 217 20.60 2.58 4.23
CA LEU A 217 20.75 3.84 4.94
C LEU A 217 22.20 4.09 5.41
N LEU A 218 22.89 3.07 5.94
CA LEU A 218 24.30 3.18 6.31
C LEU A 218 25.16 3.56 5.10
N ARG A 219 24.87 2.97 3.94
CA ARG A 219 25.52 3.35 2.68
C ARG A 219 25.26 4.82 2.33
N ALA A 220 24.03 5.31 2.49
CA ALA A 220 23.68 6.71 2.25
C ALA A 220 24.45 7.67 3.19
N LYS A 221 24.75 7.23 4.41
CA LYS A 221 25.61 7.95 5.38
C LYS A 221 27.11 7.84 5.11
N GLY A 222 27.52 6.98 4.18
CA GLY A 222 28.92 6.71 3.86
C GLY A 222 29.58 5.64 4.75
N ASP A 223 28.84 4.99 5.64
CA ASP A 223 29.32 3.82 6.38
C ASP A 223 29.22 2.57 5.49
N LEU A 224 30.19 2.45 4.59
CA LEU A 224 30.23 1.36 3.62
C LEU A 224 30.54 0.00 4.28
N ASP A 225 31.33 -0.01 5.35
CA ASP A 225 31.71 -1.23 6.06
C ASP A 225 30.49 -1.82 6.79
N GLY A 226 29.73 -1.00 7.51
CA GLY A 226 28.50 -1.42 8.17
C GLY A 226 27.40 -1.82 7.18
N ALA A 227 27.27 -1.11 6.06
CA ALA A 227 26.36 -1.49 4.98
C ALA A 227 26.72 -2.85 4.38
N GLU A 228 28.01 -3.10 4.12
CA GLU A 228 28.49 -4.36 3.56
C GLU A 228 28.23 -5.54 4.50
N GLU A 229 28.44 -5.37 5.80
CA GLU A 229 28.12 -6.40 6.81
C GLU A 229 26.65 -6.80 6.77
N LEU A 230 25.74 -5.81 6.78
CA LEU A 230 24.30 -6.05 6.76
C LEU A 230 23.84 -6.67 5.44
N TYR A 231 24.35 -6.20 4.29
CA TYR A 231 23.99 -6.80 3.00
C TYR A 231 24.46 -8.25 2.88
N ARG A 232 25.65 -8.58 3.40
CA ARG A 232 26.11 -9.98 3.46
C ARG A 232 25.19 -10.83 4.33
N GLU A 233 24.81 -10.33 5.51
CA GLU A 233 23.88 -11.03 6.40
C GLU A 233 22.53 -11.28 5.72
N ALA A 234 21.95 -10.26 5.07
CA ALA A 234 20.70 -10.38 4.33
C ALA A 234 20.79 -11.39 3.18
N LEU A 235 21.91 -11.37 2.43
CA LEU A 235 22.15 -12.25 1.30
C LEU A 235 22.28 -13.71 1.73
N ASP A 236 23.08 -13.98 2.76
CA ASP A 236 23.26 -15.32 3.31
C ASP A 236 21.94 -15.84 3.91
N GLY A 237 21.20 -14.96 4.59
CA GLY A 237 19.84 -15.19 5.07
C GLY A 237 18.89 -15.64 3.96
N CYS A 238 18.80 -14.87 2.88
CA CYS A 238 17.94 -15.13 1.73
C CYS A 238 18.33 -16.41 0.99
N ARG A 239 19.63 -16.68 0.82
CA ARG A 239 20.13 -17.89 0.15
C ARG A 239 19.76 -19.16 0.90
N GLU A 240 19.86 -19.15 2.23
CA GLU A 240 19.51 -20.32 3.04
C GLU A 240 18.00 -20.56 3.13
N THR A 241 17.19 -19.51 3.21
CA THR A 241 15.73 -19.66 3.45
C THR A 241 14.90 -19.75 2.17
N LEU A 242 15.25 -18.99 1.14
CA LEU A 242 14.45 -18.84 -0.09
C LEU A 242 15.12 -19.45 -1.32
N GLY A 243 16.41 -19.80 -1.21
CA GLY A 243 17.23 -20.27 -2.32
C GLY A 243 17.78 -19.13 -3.19
N GLY A 244 18.86 -19.42 -3.92
CA GLY A 244 19.62 -18.41 -4.69
C GLY A 244 18.91 -17.78 -5.89
N ARG A 245 17.68 -18.21 -6.24
CA ARG A 245 16.91 -17.69 -7.39
C ARG A 245 15.64 -16.94 -6.99
N HIS A 246 15.40 -16.75 -5.71
CA HIS A 246 14.22 -16.04 -5.23
C HIS A 246 14.37 -14.52 -5.45
N HIS A 247 13.27 -13.84 -5.79
CA HIS A 247 13.29 -12.40 -6.12
C HIS A 247 13.86 -11.52 -5.00
N HIS A 248 13.58 -11.85 -3.73
CA HIS A 248 14.20 -11.19 -2.58
C HIS A 248 15.72 -11.42 -2.50
N THR A 249 16.22 -12.60 -2.87
CA THR A 249 17.68 -12.87 -2.94
C THR A 249 18.35 -12.02 -4.03
N LEU A 250 17.68 -11.86 -5.18
CA LEU A 250 18.18 -11.07 -6.30
C LEU A 250 18.14 -9.55 -6.05
N LEU A 251 17.23 -9.08 -5.20
CA LEU A 251 17.14 -7.66 -4.80
C LEU A 251 18.30 -7.25 -3.88
N VAL A 252 18.80 -8.15 -3.04
CA VAL A 252 19.96 -7.90 -2.16
C VAL A 252 21.29 -7.93 -2.94
N GLU A 253 21.33 -8.57 -4.12
CA GLU A 253 22.53 -8.67 -4.96
C GLU A 253 22.82 -7.42 -5.83
N LYS A 254 21.90 -6.45 -5.91
CA LYS A 254 22.01 -5.25 -6.76
C LYS A 254 22.34 -4.00 -5.94
#